data_AF-A0A535MAB2-F1
#
_entry.id   AF-A0A535MAB2-F1
#
_cell.length_a   1.000
_cell.length_b   1.000
_cell.length_c   1.000
_cell.angle_alpha   90.00
_cell.angle_beta   90.00
_cell.angle_gamma   90.00
#
_symmetry.space_group_name_H-M   'P 1'
#
loop_
_entity.id
_entity.type
_entity.pdbx_description
1 polymer ?
#
loop_
_entity_poly.entity_id
_entity_poly.type
_entity_poly.pdbx_seq_one_letter_code
_entity_poly.pdbx_strand_id
1 'polypeptide(L)'
;MFDRRITKLKDALLRFTDETKIIQHLEEDERRGWRLAEACALSLVLHPSASFDQALALVRTIAYAQYIDDYIEEEHPELDMVDYRRVGQLFLIWHNRDLSQMPVAHANVARKMEEQFAEDEVSEEWTPMRRLVWEKFIFTLLQENHWVKHQEQVSLDAYLANGLYTIALPIVQVSILAFAYQDVPQELKNRLFGHICQASRVVRIANDLHSYEHEHAHGRFNSLDLAAEALNGASQANPRKDARLVMERELEILERGVSRERRTGPTQDFLRRLVASTHAAIDFYDSLATHGSGSALRDQTWMLQEKAG
;
A
#
# COMPACT_ATOMS: atom_id res chain seq x y z
N MET A 1 -9.10 -17.28 -16.11
CA MET A 1 -8.19 -17.97 -15.15
C MET A 1 -7.99 -17.13 -13.88
N PHE A 2 -7.87 -15.81 -14.01
CA PHE A 2 -7.70 -14.84 -12.92
C PHE A 2 -8.87 -14.85 -11.91
N ASP A 3 -10.12 -14.76 -12.38
CA ASP A 3 -11.32 -14.83 -11.51
C ASP A 3 -11.34 -16.07 -10.62
N ARG A 4 -10.94 -17.23 -11.18
CA ARG A 4 -10.87 -18.49 -10.43
C ARG A 4 -9.78 -18.45 -9.34
N ARG A 5 -8.67 -17.74 -9.56
CA ARG A 5 -7.63 -17.53 -8.53
C ARG A 5 -8.16 -16.59 -7.44
N ILE A 6 -8.82 -15.50 -7.81
CA ILE A 6 -9.46 -14.57 -6.87
C ILE A 6 -10.46 -15.31 -5.98
N THR A 7 -11.39 -16.08 -6.55
CA THR A 7 -12.36 -16.86 -5.78
C THR A 7 -11.67 -17.83 -4.82
N LYS A 8 -10.63 -18.53 -5.26
CA LYS A 8 -9.87 -19.44 -4.39
C LYS A 8 -9.17 -18.72 -3.23
N LEU A 9 -8.60 -17.54 -3.47
CA LEU A 9 -7.97 -16.73 -2.42
C LEU A 9 -9.02 -16.29 -1.40
N LYS A 10 -10.17 -15.77 -1.86
CA LYS A 10 -11.29 -15.41 -0.98
C LYS A 10 -11.75 -16.59 -0.13
N ASP A 11 -12.00 -17.74 -0.76
CA ASP A 11 -12.47 -18.95 -0.08
C ASP A 11 -11.46 -19.46 0.95
N ALA A 12 -10.15 -19.26 0.72
CA ALA A 12 -9.11 -19.61 1.67
C ALA A 12 -9.08 -18.62 2.84
N LEU A 13 -9.18 -17.32 2.57
CA LEU A 13 -9.18 -16.27 3.60
C LEU A 13 -10.35 -16.42 4.58
N LEU A 14 -11.54 -16.74 4.07
CA LEU A 14 -12.75 -16.97 4.88
C LEU A 14 -12.66 -18.21 5.78
N ARG A 15 -11.66 -19.07 5.62
CA ARG A 15 -11.44 -20.24 6.48
C ARG A 15 -10.51 -19.94 7.66
N PHE A 16 -9.80 -18.81 7.69
CA PHE A 16 -8.99 -18.41 8.83
C PHE A 16 -9.88 -17.82 9.93
N THR A 17 -10.28 -18.69 10.85
CA THR A 17 -11.19 -18.35 11.96
C THR A 17 -10.62 -17.32 12.93
N ASP A 18 -9.30 -17.22 13.04
CA ASP A 18 -8.61 -16.23 13.89
C ASP A 18 -8.53 -14.85 13.24
N GLU A 19 -8.65 -14.76 11.91
CA GLU A 19 -8.60 -13.50 11.15
C GLU A 19 -9.97 -13.01 10.70
N THR A 20 -11.05 -13.71 11.08
CA THR A 20 -12.42 -13.44 10.59
C THR A 20 -12.84 -11.99 10.72
N LYS A 21 -12.52 -11.30 11.83
CA LYS A 21 -12.86 -9.87 12.01
C LYS A 21 -12.17 -8.95 10.99
N ILE A 22 -10.92 -9.25 10.64
CA ILE A 22 -10.14 -8.46 9.67
C ILE A 22 -10.68 -8.72 8.26
N ILE A 23 -10.98 -9.98 7.94
CA ILE A 23 -11.50 -10.35 6.62
C ILE A 23 -12.92 -9.82 6.42
N GLN A 24 -13.77 -9.87 7.45
CA GLN A 24 -15.13 -9.30 7.43
C GLN A 24 -15.11 -7.78 7.26
N HIS A 25 -14.16 -7.10 7.90
CA HIS A 25 -13.96 -5.66 7.74
C HIS A 25 -13.81 -5.24 6.25
N LEU A 26 -13.23 -6.12 5.42
CA LEU A 26 -13.08 -5.93 3.97
C LEU A 26 -14.28 -6.42 3.12
N GLU A 27 -15.24 -7.12 3.71
CA GLU A 27 -16.47 -7.58 3.03
C GLU A 27 -17.68 -6.69 3.30
N GLU A 28 -17.75 -6.06 4.48
CA GLU A 28 -18.99 -5.50 5.02
C GLU A 28 -19.32 -4.06 4.57
N ASP A 29 -18.35 -3.28 4.05
CA ASP A 29 -18.61 -1.87 3.73
C ASP A 29 -18.49 -1.52 2.23
N GLU A 30 -19.64 -1.46 1.55
CA GLU A 30 -19.72 -1.02 0.16
C GLU A 30 -19.34 0.46 -0.05
N ARG A 31 -19.25 1.28 1.01
CA ARG A 31 -18.97 2.72 0.92
C ARG A 31 -17.48 3.05 0.92
N ARG A 32 -16.63 2.13 1.39
CA ARG A 32 -15.18 2.33 1.58
C ARG A 32 -14.34 2.12 0.32
N GLY A 33 -14.95 1.76 -0.80
CA GLY A 33 -14.27 1.63 -2.08
C GLY A 33 -13.35 0.41 -2.22
N TRP A 34 -12.85 -0.18 -1.12
CA TRP A 34 -11.96 -1.34 -1.12
C TRP A 34 -12.64 -2.65 -0.68
N ARG A 35 -12.55 -3.69 -1.50
CA ARG A 35 -13.17 -5.00 -1.27
C ARG A 35 -12.13 -6.09 -1.11
N LEU A 36 -12.47 -7.15 -0.37
CA LEU A 36 -11.68 -8.38 -0.30
C LEU A 36 -11.29 -8.91 -1.71
N ALA A 37 -12.17 -8.76 -2.70
CA ALA A 37 -11.90 -9.14 -4.08
C ALA A 37 -10.81 -8.28 -4.75
N GLU A 38 -10.72 -7.01 -4.40
CA GLU A 38 -9.71 -6.08 -4.92
C GLU A 38 -8.37 -6.29 -4.25
N ALA A 39 -8.33 -6.55 -2.94
CA ALA A 39 -7.11 -6.99 -2.27
C ALA A 39 -6.56 -8.29 -2.90
N CYS A 40 -7.46 -9.23 -3.23
CA CYS A 40 -7.12 -10.44 -3.97
C CYS A 40 -6.63 -10.18 -5.40
N ALA A 41 -7.26 -9.25 -6.13
CA ALA A 41 -6.80 -8.90 -7.47
C ALA A 41 -5.46 -8.18 -7.44
N LEU A 42 -5.31 -7.21 -6.56
CA LEU A 42 -4.10 -6.42 -6.37
C LEU A 42 -2.90 -7.31 -6.02
N SER A 43 -3.05 -8.30 -5.13
CA SER A 43 -1.95 -9.22 -4.82
C SER A 43 -1.46 -10.00 -6.06
N LEU A 44 -2.38 -10.42 -6.92
CA LEU A 44 -2.07 -11.12 -8.17
C LEU A 44 -1.50 -10.18 -9.25
N VAL A 45 -1.92 -8.91 -9.25
CA VAL A 45 -1.38 -7.87 -10.15
C VAL A 45 0.05 -7.50 -9.76
N LEU A 46 0.29 -7.29 -8.46
CA LEU A 46 1.58 -6.85 -7.94
C LEU A 46 2.62 -7.98 -7.94
N HIS A 47 2.19 -9.24 -7.81
CA HIS A 47 3.07 -10.41 -7.87
C HIS A 47 2.49 -11.53 -8.76
N PRO A 48 2.49 -11.38 -10.10
CA PRO A 48 1.80 -12.31 -11.01
C PRO A 48 2.37 -13.74 -11.00
N SER A 49 3.66 -13.86 -10.69
CA SER A 49 4.38 -15.13 -10.54
C SER A 49 4.25 -15.78 -9.16
N ALA A 50 3.50 -15.19 -8.23
CA ALA A 50 3.31 -15.72 -6.89
C ALA A 50 2.78 -17.15 -6.93
N SER A 51 3.33 -18.01 -6.05
CA SER A 51 2.65 -19.23 -5.64
C SER A 51 1.29 -18.90 -5.00
N PHE A 52 0.44 -19.91 -4.80
CA PHE A 52 -0.83 -19.69 -4.10
C PHE A 52 -0.60 -19.17 -2.68
N ASP A 53 0.36 -19.75 -1.96
CA ASP A 53 0.66 -19.37 -0.57
C ASP A 53 1.26 -17.96 -0.49
N GLN A 54 2.17 -17.60 -1.41
CA GLN A 54 2.70 -16.23 -1.50
C GLN A 54 1.59 -15.22 -1.83
N ALA A 55 0.67 -15.56 -2.74
CA ALA A 55 -0.46 -14.69 -3.04
C ALA A 55 -1.38 -14.54 -1.82
N LEU A 56 -1.65 -15.63 -1.09
CA LEU A 56 -2.45 -15.62 0.12
C LEU A 56 -1.82 -14.76 1.22
N ALA A 57 -0.50 -14.90 1.43
CA ALA A 57 0.29 -14.09 2.34
C ALA A 57 0.22 -12.60 1.96
N LEU A 58 0.35 -12.25 0.67
CA LEU A 58 0.23 -10.87 0.20
C LEU A 58 -1.17 -10.30 0.42
N VAL A 59 -2.24 -11.07 0.20
CA VAL A 59 -3.60 -10.56 0.46
C VAL A 59 -3.80 -10.28 1.95
N ARG A 60 -3.28 -11.15 2.83
CA ARG A 60 -3.32 -10.91 4.29
C ARG A 60 -2.55 -9.64 4.67
N THR A 61 -1.37 -9.43 4.08
CA THR A 61 -0.59 -8.20 4.26
C THR A 61 -1.38 -6.95 3.87
N ILE A 62 -2.02 -6.96 2.70
CA ILE A 62 -2.86 -5.85 2.22
C ILE A 62 -4.05 -5.64 3.18
N ALA A 63 -4.68 -6.72 3.62
CA ALA A 63 -5.81 -6.67 4.54
C ALA A 63 -5.45 -6.05 5.89
N TYR A 64 -4.30 -6.38 6.45
CA TYR A 64 -3.81 -5.78 7.69
C TYR A 64 -3.51 -4.30 7.53
N ALA A 65 -2.91 -3.90 6.40
CA ALA A 65 -2.64 -2.50 6.12
C ALA A 65 -3.94 -1.70 6.08
N GLN A 66 -4.96 -2.18 5.36
CA GLN A 66 -6.26 -1.51 5.31
C GLN A 66 -6.96 -1.47 6.68
N TYR A 67 -6.93 -2.58 7.42
CA TYR A 67 -7.57 -2.62 8.73
C TYR A 67 -6.97 -1.57 9.69
N ILE A 68 -5.64 -1.38 9.65
CA ILE A 68 -4.95 -0.37 10.45
C ILE A 68 -5.24 1.04 9.93
N ASP A 69 -5.31 1.22 8.61
CA ASP A 69 -5.68 2.48 7.96
C ASP A 69 -7.07 2.95 8.43
N ASP A 70 -8.09 2.10 8.25
CA ASP A 70 -9.47 2.40 8.66
C ASP A 70 -9.59 2.63 10.18
N TYR A 71 -8.83 1.88 10.99
CA TYR A 71 -8.81 2.08 12.43
C TYR A 71 -8.32 3.50 12.79
N ILE A 72 -7.30 4.01 12.11
CA ILE A 72 -6.69 5.32 12.41
C ILE A 72 -7.45 6.47 11.73
N GLU A 73 -7.90 6.29 10.48
CA GLU A 73 -8.50 7.37 9.70
C GLU A 73 -10.01 7.50 9.89
N GLU A 74 -10.73 6.38 10.03
CA GLU A 74 -12.20 6.38 10.09
C GLU A 74 -12.75 6.13 11.50
N GLU A 75 -12.25 5.11 12.19
CA GLU A 75 -12.77 4.73 13.51
C GLU A 75 -12.28 5.65 14.62
N HIS A 76 -11.02 6.09 14.51
CA HIS A 76 -10.34 6.94 15.49
C HIS A 76 -9.61 8.15 14.87
N PRO A 77 -10.32 9.02 14.12
CA PRO A 77 -9.73 10.18 13.46
C PRO A 77 -9.12 11.20 14.44
N GLU A 78 -9.41 11.09 15.74
CA GLU A 78 -8.81 11.92 16.79
C GLU A 78 -7.34 11.61 17.08
N LEU A 79 -6.87 10.41 16.72
CA LEU A 79 -5.50 9.94 16.97
C LEU A 79 -4.51 10.68 16.09
N ASP A 80 -3.41 11.14 16.70
CA ASP A 80 -2.32 11.79 15.98
C ASP A 80 -0.95 11.37 16.51
N MET A 81 0.12 12.09 16.12
CA MET A 81 1.49 11.85 16.55
C MET A 81 1.70 11.70 18.08
N VAL A 82 0.87 12.29 18.95
CA VAL A 82 0.98 12.11 20.41
C VAL A 82 0.62 10.69 20.86
N ASP A 83 -0.19 9.98 20.06
CA ASP A 83 -0.67 8.63 20.33
C ASP A 83 0.24 7.54 19.74
N TYR A 84 1.30 7.91 19.02
CA TYR A 84 2.17 6.99 18.30
C TYR A 84 2.61 5.79 19.12
N ARG A 85 3.07 6.01 20.36
CA ARG A 85 3.51 4.92 21.24
C ARG A 85 2.37 3.95 21.56
N ARG A 86 1.17 4.47 21.82
CA ARG A 86 -0.02 3.67 22.15
C ARG A 86 -0.47 2.86 20.93
N VAL A 87 -0.56 3.49 19.77
CA VAL A 87 -0.98 2.81 18.52
C VAL A 87 0.05 1.77 18.08
N GLY A 88 1.34 2.10 18.17
CA GLY A 88 2.42 1.14 17.93
C GLY A 88 2.31 -0.09 18.83
N GLN A 89 1.92 0.08 20.10
CA GLN A 89 1.67 -1.05 21.01
C GLN A 89 0.42 -1.88 20.65
N LEU A 90 -0.53 -1.32 19.91
CA LEU A 90 -1.72 -2.05 19.46
C LEU A 90 -1.45 -2.93 18.24
N PHE A 91 -0.53 -2.57 17.35
CA PHE A 91 -0.37 -3.31 16.09
C PHE A 91 1.03 -3.91 15.91
N LEU A 92 2.03 -3.40 16.60
CA LEU A 92 3.43 -3.83 16.45
C LEU A 92 3.88 -4.52 17.74
N ILE A 93 3.84 -5.85 17.75
CA ILE A 93 4.20 -6.66 18.93
C ILE A 93 5.63 -6.41 19.43
N TRP A 94 6.58 -5.98 18.58
CA TRP A 94 7.91 -5.60 19.04
C TRP A 94 7.93 -4.30 19.87
N HIS A 95 6.83 -3.54 19.90
CA HIS A 95 6.57 -2.46 20.83
C HIS A 95 5.74 -2.88 22.06
N ASN A 96 5.14 -4.08 22.07
CA ASN A 96 4.26 -4.57 23.13
C ASN A 96 4.72 -5.91 23.73
N ARG A 97 5.10 -5.89 25.01
CA ARG A 97 5.56 -7.09 25.72
C ARG A 97 4.44 -7.92 26.35
N ASP A 98 3.19 -7.49 26.25
CA ASP A 98 2.05 -8.20 26.85
C ASP A 98 0.79 -8.15 25.96
N LEU A 99 0.64 -9.20 25.13
CA LEU A 99 -0.51 -9.38 24.25
C LEU A 99 -1.85 -9.55 24.99
N SER A 100 -1.83 -9.92 26.29
CA SER A 100 -3.07 -10.22 27.04
C SER A 100 -3.95 -9.00 27.28
N GLN A 101 -3.39 -7.79 27.12
CA GLN A 101 -4.07 -6.51 27.31
C GLN A 101 -4.63 -5.93 26.00
N MET A 102 -4.40 -6.59 24.86
CA MET A 102 -4.80 -6.10 23.55
C MET A 102 -6.17 -6.63 23.14
N PRO A 103 -7.01 -5.83 22.44
CA PRO A 103 -8.18 -6.37 21.76
C PRO A 103 -7.77 -7.54 20.85
N VAL A 104 -8.57 -8.61 20.85
CA VAL A 104 -8.22 -9.88 20.17
C VAL A 104 -7.87 -9.69 18.69
N ALA A 105 -8.59 -8.82 17.98
CA ALA A 105 -8.31 -8.54 16.56
C ALA A 105 -6.90 -7.93 16.38
N HIS A 106 -6.53 -6.96 17.22
CA HIS A 106 -5.23 -6.29 17.15
C HIS A 106 -4.10 -7.24 17.53
N ALA A 107 -4.31 -8.07 18.57
CA ALA A 107 -3.35 -9.11 18.96
C ALA A 107 -3.13 -10.12 17.82
N ASN A 108 -4.19 -10.49 17.10
CA ASN A 108 -4.10 -11.40 15.96
C ASN A 108 -3.33 -10.77 14.81
N VAL A 109 -3.60 -9.53 14.43
CA VAL A 109 -2.83 -8.79 13.41
C VAL A 109 -1.36 -8.73 13.81
N ALA A 110 -1.05 -8.26 15.02
CA ALA A 110 0.34 -8.09 15.48
C ALA A 110 1.12 -9.41 15.49
N ARG A 111 0.49 -10.49 15.95
CA ARG A 111 1.06 -11.85 15.97
C ARG A 111 1.26 -12.38 14.55
N LYS A 112 0.23 -12.30 13.70
CA LYS A 112 0.30 -12.80 12.32
C LYS A 112 1.24 -12.01 11.45
N MET A 113 1.39 -10.72 11.70
CA MET A 113 2.50 -9.94 11.17
C MET A 113 3.80 -10.62 11.57
N GLU A 114 4.23 -10.69 12.83
CA GLU A 114 5.52 -11.34 13.13
C GLU A 114 5.70 -12.76 12.59
N GLU A 115 4.68 -13.62 12.70
CA GLU A 115 4.75 -15.02 12.28
C GLU A 115 4.85 -15.20 10.75
N GLN A 116 4.31 -14.29 9.94
CA GLN A 116 4.18 -14.49 8.48
C GLN A 116 5.50 -14.90 7.79
N PHE A 117 6.62 -14.25 8.11
CA PHE A 117 7.90 -14.58 7.47
C PHE A 117 8.44 -15.93 7.92
N ALA A 118 8.15 -16.35 9.15
CA ALA A 118 8.48 -17.70 9.61
C ALA A 118 7.55 -18.74 8.95
N GLU A 119 6.26 -18.45 8.80
CA GLU A 119 5.27 -19.29 8.10
C GLU A 119 5.65 -19.45 6.60
N ASP A 120 6.20 -18.40 5.98
CA ASP A 120 6.55 -18.34 4.55
C ASP A 120 8.01 -18.73 4.26
N GLU A 121 8.75 -19.29 5.23
CA GLU A 121 10.17 -19.68 5.12
C GLU A 121 11.10 -18.55 4.63
N VAL A 122 10.74 -17.30 4.95
CA VAL A 122 11.53 -16.11 4.62
C VAL A 122 12.67 -15.96 5.62
N SER A 123 13.86 -15.65 5.10
CA SER A 123 15.06 -15.44 5.93
C SER A 123 14.88 -14.29 6.94
N GLU A 124 15.34 -14.50 8.17
CA GLU A 124 15.28 -13.52 9.26
C GLU A 124 15.98 -12.20 8.92
N GLU A 125 16.88 -12.20 7.93
CA GLU A 125 17.58 -11.01 7.43
C GLU A 125 16.65 -9.90 6.92
N TRP A 126 15.40 -10.24 6.57
CA TRP A 126 14.39 -9.29 6.09
C TRP A 126 13.59 -8.65 7.22
N THR A 127 13.67 -9.21 8.43
CA THR A 127 12.94 -8.74 9.62
C THR A 127 13.13 -7.24 9.90
N PRO A 128 14.36 -6.68 9.87
CA PRO A 128 14.56 -5.25 10.15
C PRO A 128 13.84 -4.34 9.15
N MET A 129 13.94 -4.64 7.84
CA MET A 129 13.31 -3.84 6.79
C MET A 129 11.78 -3.95 6.87
N ARG A 130 11.27 -5.15 7.18
CA ARG A 130 9.85 -5.39 7.39
C ARG A 130 9.29 -4.59 8.56
N ARG A 131 9.95 -4.66 9.73
CA ARG A 131 9.52 -3.89 10.90
C ARG A 131 9.54 -2.39 10.63
N LEU A 132 10.58 -1.92 9.91
CA LEU A 132 10.68 -0.52 9.50
C LEU A 132 9.49 -0.06 8.65
N VAL A 133 9.09 -0.81 7.62
CA VAL A 133 7.98 -0.36 6.74
C VAL A 133 6.63 -0.33 7.47
N TRP A 134 6.37 -1.27 8.38
CA TRP A 134 5.17 -1.27 9.20
C TRP A 134 5.16 -0.15 10.25
N GLU A 135 6.30 0.06 10.90
CA GLU A 135 6.47 1.16 11.86
C GLU A 135 6.27 2.52 11.17
N LYS A 136 6.86 2.69 9.98
CA LYS A 136 6.72 3.91 9.20
C LYS A 136 5.31 4.11 8.69
N PHE A 137 4.62 3.07 8.23
CA PHE A 137 3.22 3.16 7.81
C PHE A 137 2.33 3.76 8.91
N ILE A 138 2.36 3.20 10.13
CA ILE A 138 1.58 3.72 11.27
C ILE A 138 1.99 5.15 11.63
N PHE A 139 3.31 5.41 11.69
CA PHE A 139 3.81 6.76 11.96
C PHE A 139 3.25 7.78 10.96
N THR A 140 3.28 7.45 9.67
CA THR A 140 2.88 8.38 8.62
C THR A 140 1.37 8.59 8.55
N LEU A 141 0.55 7.61 8.93
CA LEU A 141 -0.91 7.79 9.08
C LEU A 141 -1.24 8.78 10.21
N LEU A 142 -0.59 8.61 11.36
CA LEU A 142 -0.75 9.53 12.49
C LEU A 142 -0.21 10.93 12.18
N GLN A 143 0.81 11.04 11.34
CA GLN A 143 1.32 12.32 10.85
C GLN A 143 0.31 13.02 9.93
N GLU A 144 -0.42 12.29 9.07
CA GLU A 144 -1.49 12.86 8.24
C GLU A 144 -2.64 13.38 9.11
N ASN A 145 -3.10 12.59 10.08
CA ASN A 145 -4.11 13.06 11.05
C ASN A 145 -3.60 14.27 11.85
N HIS A 146 -2.32 14.32 12.22
CA HIS A 146 -1.72 15.46 12.90
C HIS A 146 -1.83 16.73 12.05
N TRP A 147 -1.46 16.65 10.77
CA TRP A 147 -1.57 17.79 9.86
C TRP A 147 -2.99 18.32 9.73
N VAL A 148 -3.97 17.41 9.57
CA VAL A 148 -5.38 17.77 9.47
C VAL A 148 -5.88 18.43 10.77
N LYS A 149 -5.60 17.81 11.92
CA LYS A 149 -6.07 18.25 13.24
C LYS A 149 -5.51 19.60 13.67
N HIS A 150 -4.23 19.85 13.38
CA HIS A 150 -3.53 21.08 13.77
C HIS A 150 -3.49 22.12 12.64
N GLN A 151 -4.15 21.84 11.51
CA GLN A 151 -4.20 22.71 10.33
C GLN A 151 -2.80 23.15 9.87
N GLU A 152 -1.85 22.20 9.87
CA GLU A 152 -0.48 22.49 9.47
C GLU A 152 -0.40 22.88 7.99
N GLN A 153 0.48 23.84 7.69
CA GLN A 153 0.82 24.16 6.30
C GLN A 153 1.85 23.15 5.78
N VAL A 154 1.40 22.28 4.88
CA VAL A 154 2.22 21.17 4.34
C VAL A 154 2.54 21.44 2.88
N SER A 155 3.81 21.29 2.49
CA SER A 155 4.18 21.37 1.07
C SER A 155 3.90 20.06 0.36
N LEU A 156 3.71 20.10 -0.97
CA LEU A 156 3.56 18.89 -1.78
C LEU A 156 4.71 17.89 -1.57
N ASP A 157 5.94 18.37 -1.47
CA ASP A 157 7.11 17.50 -1.25
C ASP A 157 7.07 16.81 0.13
N ALA A 158 6.69 17.54 1.19
CA ALA A 158 6.54 16.97 2.52
C ALA A 158 5.41 15.94 2.57
N TYR A 159 4.28 16.25 1.93
CA TYR A 159 3.15 15.34 1.80
C TYR A 159 3.54 14.07 1.04
N LEU A 160 4.18 14.17 -0.12
CA LEU A 160 4.60 12.99 -0.89
C LEU A 160 5.70 12.18 -0.19
N ALA A 161 6.55 12.83 0.62
CA ALA A 161 7.54 12.14 1.44
C ALA A 161 6.89 11.35 2.60
N ASN A 162 5.75 11.78 3.12
CA ASN A 162 4.96 11.00 4.08
C ASN A 162 4.14 9.91 3.36
N GLY A 163 3.51 10.30 2.25
CA GLY A 163 2.75 9.49 1.31
C GLY A 163 3.45 8.23 0.83
N LEU A 164 4.79 8.22 0.86
CA LEU A 164 5.59 7.08 0.45
C LEU A 164 5.33 5.84 1.31
N TYR A 165 4.97 6.01 2.59
CA TYR A 165 4.66 4.90 3.50
C TYR A 165 3.16 4.68 3.66
N THR A 166 2.35 5.74 3.77
CA THR A 166 0.89 5.65 4.00
C THR A 166 0.12 4.96 2.89
N ILE A 167 0.63 4.93 1.65
CA ILE A 167 -0.01 4.15 0.57
C ILE A 167 0.20 2.62 0.69
N ALA A 168 0.86 2.16 1.76
CA ALA A 168 1.18 0.75 2.08
C ALA A 168 2.00 -0.03 1.02
N LEU A 169 2.31 0.57 -0.13
CA LEU A 169 3.07 -0.08 -1.20
C LEU A 169 4.45 -0.61 -0.73
N PRO A 170 5.22 0.08 0.12
CA PRO A 170 6.48 -0.47 0.63
C PRO A 170 6.31 -1.77 1.41
N ILE A 171 5.23 -1.90 2.20
CA ILE A 171 4.93 -3.13 2.94
C ILE A 171 4.75 -4.29 1.97
N VAL A 172 3.97 -4.08 0.90
CA VAL A 172 3.68 -5.10 -0.11
C VAL A 172 4.93 -5.46 -0.92
N GLN A 173 5.67 -4.46 -1.40
CA GLN A 173 6.86 -4.69 -2.24
C GLN A 173 8.03 -5.29 -1.47
N VAL A 174 8.23 -4.93 -0.19
CA VAL A 174 9.23 -5.60 0.67
C VAL A 174 8.87 -7.07 0.88
N SER A 175 7.57 -7.39 1.04
CA SER A 175 7.12 -8.78 1.15
C SER A 175 7.43 -9.57 -0.13
N ILE A 176 7.11 -9.00 -1.31
CA ILE A 176 7.44 -9.60 -2.62
C ILE A 176 8.95 -9.83 -2.76
N LEU A 177 9.76 -8.84 -2.39
CA LEU A 177 11.21 -8.94 -2.47
C LEU A 177 11.74 -10.06 -1.57
N ALA A 178 11.21 -10.17 -0.34
CA ALA A 178 11.61 -11.19 0.61
C ALA A 178 11.19 -12.61 0.18
N PHE A 179 10.04 -12.76 -0.50
CA PHE A 179 9.60 -14.03 -1.07
C PHE A 179 10.44 -14.49 -2.27
N ALA A 180 10.98 -13.55 -3.04
CA ALA A 180 11.66 -13.83 -4.30
C ALA A 180 13.19 -13.89 -4.18
N TYR A 181 13.76 -13.29 -3.13
CA TYR A 181 15.22 -13.17 -3.01
C TYR A 181 15.70 -13.44 -1.58
N GLN A 182 16.66 -14.37 -1.47
CA GLN A 182 17.41 -14.65 -0.26
C GLN A 182 18.85 -14.16 -0.44
N ASP A 183 19.54 -13.89 0.68
CA ASP A 183 20.96 -13.50 0.74
C ASP A 183 21.29 -12.22 -0.05
N VAL A 184 20.37 -11.26 -0.05
CA VAL A 184 20.55 -9.98 -0.75
C VAL A 184 21.42 -9.04 0.10
N PRO A 185 22.57 -8.54 -0.41
CA PRO A 185 23.39 -7.58 0.32
C PRO A 185 22.61 -6.34 0.74
N GLN A 186 22.89 -5.81 1.95
CA GLN A 186 22.16 -4.68 2.51
C GLN A 186 22.19 -3.44 1.60
N GLU A 187 23.31 -3.19 0.92
CA GLU A 187 23.45 -2.08 -0.04
C GLU A 187 22.50 -2.25 -1.22
N LEU A 188 22.28 -3.48 -1.69
CA LEU A 188 21.33 -3.76 -2.75
C LEU A 188 19.89 -3.62 -2.22
N LYS A 189 19.58 -4.12 -1.02
CA LYS A 189 18.28 -3.90 -0.37
C LYS A 189 17.94 -2.40 -0.28
N ASN A 190 18.88 -1.57 0.17
CA ASN A 190 18.70 -0.12 0.29
C ASN A 190 18.47 0.55 -1.08
N ARG A 191 19.20 0.12 -2.13
CA ARG A 191 18.98 0.64 -3.49
C ARG A 191 17.62 0.26 -4.04
N LEU A 192 17.20 -1.00 -3.88
CA LEU A 192 15.87 -1.47 -4.30
C LEU A 192 14.77 -0.71 -3.54
N PHE A 193 14.96 -0.49 -2.25
CA PHE A 193 14.02 0.28 -1.43
C PHE A 193 13.85 1.72 -1.93
N GLY A 194 14.92 2.37 -2.41
CA GLY A 194 14.81 3.68 -3.06
C GLY A 194 13.85 3.69 -4.25
N HIS A 195 13.89 2.66 -5.10
CA HIS A 195 12.94 2.52 -6.22
C HIS A 195 11.52 2.21 -5.75
N ILE A 196 11.35 1.43 -4.67
CA ILE A 196 10.04 1.18 -4.05
C ILE A 196 9.43 2.48 -3.52
N CYS A 197 10.22 3.33 -2.83
CA CYS A 197 9.76 4.64 -2.38
C CYS A 197 9.33 5.52 -3.55
N GLN A 198 10.09 5.52 -4.64
CA GLN A 198 9.76 6.27 -5.85
C GLN A 198 8.44 5.78 -6.47
N ALA A 199 8.24 4.47 -6.59
CA ALA A 199 6.97 3.88 -7.03
C ALA A 199 5.80 4.27 -6.11
N SER A 200 6.04 4.32 -4.80
CA SER A 200 5.02 4.67 -3.80
C SER A 200 4.50 6.10 -3.99
N ARG A 201 5.36 7.07 -4.36
CA ARG A 201 4.93 8.44 -4.69
C ARG A 201 3.96 8.46 -5.88
N VAL A 202 4.24 7.67 -6.91
CA VAL A 202 3.38 7.56 -8.10
C VAL A 202 2.01 6.97 -7.70
N VAL A 203 2.02 5.87 -6.95
CA VAL A 203 0.79 5.18 -6.53
C VAL A 203 -0.03 6.04 -5.55
N ARG A 204 0.62 6.83 -4.68
CA ARG A 204 -0.09 7.79 -3.80
C ARG A 204 -0.85 8.82 -4.62
N ILE A 205 -0.22 9.43 -5.62
CA ILE A 205 -0.91 10.44 -6.45
C ILE A 205 -2.06 9.81 -7.27
N ALA A 206 -1.88 8.57 -7.75
CA ALA A 206 -2.93 7.84 -8.44
C ALA A 206 -4.14 7.57 -7.52
N ASN A 207 -3.89 7.21 -6.26
CA ASN A 207 -4.92 7.05 -5.24
C ASN A 207 -5.61 8.39 -4.93
N ASP A 208 -4.86 9.46 -4.66
CA ASP A 208 -5.39 10.80 -4.41
C ASP A 208 -6.27 11.32 -5.57
N LEU A 209 -5.91 11.03 -6.83
CA LEU A 209 -6.71 11.36 -8.01
C LEU A 209 -8.08 10.67 -8.03
N HIS A 210 -8.17 9.49 -7.42
CA HIS A 210 -9.39 8.70 -7.28
C HIS A 210 -10.21 9.14 -6.06
N SER A 211 -9.58 9.34 -4.92
CA SER A 211 -10.24 9.64 -3.63
C SER A 211 -10.53 11.12 -3.40
N TYR A 212 -10.02 12.02 -4.25
CA TYR A 212 -10.07 13.48 -4.04
C TYR A 212 -11.44 14.02 -3.61
N GLU A 213 -12.50 13.78 -4.40
CA GLU A 213 -13.80 14.36 -4.10
C GLU A 213 -14.35 13.88 -2.75
N HIS A 214 -14.04 12.63 -2.37
CA HIS A 214 -14.44 12.05 -1.11
C HIS A 214 -13.66 12.67 0.06
N GLU A 215 -12.33 12.69 -0.01
CA GLU A 215 -11.46 13.25 1.03
C GLU A 215 -11.72 14.73 1.27
N HIS A 216 -11.85 15.49 0.18
CA HIS A 216 -12.12 16.93 0.22
C HIS A 216 -13.48 17.22 0.88
N ALA A 217 -14.51 16.40 0.63
CA ALA A 217 -15.81 16.53 1.28
C ALA A 217 -15.75 16.29 2.80
N HIS A 218 -14.76 15.55 3.28
CA HIS A 218 -14.51 15.31 4.71
C HIS A 218 -13.49 16.28 5.33
N GLY A 219 -13.10 17.34 4.60
CA GLY A 219 -12.17 18.36 5.07
C GLY A 219 -10.72 17.89 5.18
N ARG A 220 -10.36 16.78 4.53
CA ARG A 220 -8.98 16.35 4.34
C ARG A 220 -8.42 17.00 3.08
N PHE A 221 -7.11 17.23 3.05
CA PHE A 221 -6.40 17.72 1.87
C PHE A 221 -5.52 16.60 1.31
N ASN A 222 -5.24 16.64 0.01
CA ASN A 222 -4.37 15.65 -0.63
C ASN A 222 -3.43 16.27 -1.68
N SER A 223 -2.70 15.44 -2.46
CA SER A 223 -1.74 15.95 -3.44
C SER A 223 -2.35 16.87 -4.50
N LEU A 224 -3.65 16.79 -4.80
CA LEU A 224 -4.30 17.68 -5.77
C LEU A 224 -4.37 19.11 -5.24
N ASP A 225 -4.77 19.30 -3.99
CA ASP A 225 -4.83 20.62 -3.35
C ASP A 225 -3.43 21.25 -3.33
N LEU A 226 -2.42 20.45 -2.99
CA LEU A 226 -1.04 20.91 -2.86
C LEU A 226 -0.35 21.15 -4.22
N ALA A 227 -0.67 20.36 -5.25
CA ALA A 227 -0.11 20.53 -6.59
C ALA A 227 -0.64 21.80 -7.27
N ALA A 228 -1.93 22.11 -7.06
CA ALA A 228 -2.55 23.33 -7.55
C ALA A 228 -1.85 24.58 -7.00
N GLU A 229 -1.57 24.59 -5.69
CA GLU A 229 -0.85 25.69 -5.04
C GLU A 229 0.61 25.78 -5.53
N ALA A 230 1.31 24.65 -5.63
CA ALA A 230 2.72 24.60 -5.99
C ALA A 230 3.02 25.01 -7.45
N LEU A 231 2.14 24.68 -8.40
CA LEU A 231 2.42 24.87 -9.83
C LEU A 231 1.89 26.17 -10.42
N ASN A 232 0.69 26.61 -10.04
CA ASN A 232 -0.01 27.68 -10.75
C ASN A 232 -0.47 28.83 -9.84
N GLY A 233 -0.38 28.68 -8.52
CA GLY A 233 -1.10 29.54 -7.58
C GLY A 233 -2.62 29.37 -7.70
N ALA A 234 -3.36 29.66 -6.61
CA ALA A 234 -4.78 29.29 -6.46
C ALA A 234 -5.76 29.80 -7.55
N SER A 235 -5.37 30.73 -8.42
CA SER A 235 -6.29 31.42 -9.35
C SER A 235 -6.43 30.79 -10.75
N GLN A 236 -5.57 29.85 -11.15
CA GLN A 236 -5.63 29.21 -12.49
C GLN A 236 -5.42 27.68 -12.47
N ALA A 237 -5.38 27.07 -11.29
CA ALA A 237 -5.07 25.66 -11.15
C ALA A 237 -6.20 24.76 -11.67
N ASN A 238 -5.80 23.67 -12.35
CA ASN A 238 -6.66 22.51 -12.54
C ASN A 238 -6.04 21.39 -11.71
N PRO A 239 -6.48 21.18 -10.45
CA PRO A 239 -5.82 20.30 -9.49
C PRO A 239 -5.59 18.88 -10.03
N ARG A 240 -6.58 18.34 -10.75
CA ARG A 240 -6.47 17.01 -11.38
C ARG A 240 -5.40 16.97 -12.48
N LYS A 241 -5.33 17.99 -13.33
CA LYS A 241 -4.29 18.08 -14.38
C LYS A 241 -2.90 18.28 -13.78
N ASP A 242 -2.80 19.13 -12.77
CA ASP A 242 -1.56 19.47 -12.08
C ASP A 242 -1.00 18.25 -11.34
N ALA A 243 -1.83 17.51 -10.60
CA ALA A 243 -1.45 16.26 -9.97
C ALA A 243 -1.04 15.18 -10.99
N ARG A 244 -1.76 15.02 -12.12
CA ARG A 244 -1.36 14.10 -13.19
C ARG A 244 0.03 14.43 -13.75
N LEU A 245 0.36 15.70 -13.95
CA LEU A 245 1.71 16.11 -14.39
C LEU A 245 2.79 15.75 -13.36
N VAL A 246 2.50 15.86 -12.06
CA VAL A 246 3.42 15.42 -11.00
C VAL A 246 3.59 13.91 -11.03
N MET A 247 2.49 13.15 -11.13
CA MET A 247 2.51 11.69 -11.22
C MET A 247 3.34 11.19 -12.40
N GLU A 248 3.15 11.78 -13.59
CA GLU A 248 3.90 11.45 -14.81
C GLU A 248 5.41 11.71 -14.61
N ARG A 249 5.78 12.83 -13.98
CA ARG A 249 7.19 13.14 -13.67
C ARG A 249 7.81 12.13 -12.71
N GLU A 250 7.09 11.75 -11.65
CA GLU A 250 7.55 10.76 -10.67
C GLU A 250 7.69 9.36 -11.32
N LEU A 251 6.80 9.02 -12.25
CA LEU A 251 6.87 7.79 -13.04
C LEU A 251 8.08 7.79 -13.98
N GLU A 252 8.34 8.89 -14.69
CA GLU A 252 9.54 9.05 -15.52
C GLU A 252 10.84 8.96 -14.69
N ILE A 253 10.83 9.44 -13.45
CA ILE A 253 11.97 9.29 -12.53
C ILE A 253 12.19 7.82 -12.18
N LEU A 254 11.13 7.07 -11.85
CA LEU A 254 11.18 5.63 -11.59
C LEU A 254 11.76 4.87 -12.79
N GLU A 255 11.19 5.06 -13.98
CA GLU A 255 11.59 4.35 -15.19
C GLU A 255 13.05 4.66 -15.58
N ARG A 256 13.47 5.93 -15.44
CA ARG A 256 14.87 6.31 -15.64
C ARG A 256 15.79 5.73 -14.57
N GLY A 257 15.36 5.69 -13.31
CA GLY A 257 16.08 5.06 -12.21
C GLY A 257 16.33 3.59 -12.49
N VAL A 258 15.26 2.84 -12.78
CA VAL A 258 15.30 1.41 -13.08
C VAL A 258 16.10 1.10 -14.35
N SER A 259 15.94 1.88 -15.42
CA SER A 259 16.71 1.65 -16.65
C SER A 259 18.21 1.91 -16.48
N ARG A 260 18.62 2.76 -15.55
CA ARG A 260 20.03 2.99 -15.18
C ARG A 260 20.62 1.87 -14.33
N GLU A 261 19.79 1.10 -13.62
CA GLU A 261 20.25 -0.09 -12.86
C GLU A 261 20.73 -1.24 -13.76
N ARG A 262 20.61 -1.10 -15.09
CA ARG A 262 21.12 -2.03 -16.09
C ARG A 262 22.65 -2.15 -16.01
N ARG A 263 23.15 -3.06 -15.16
CA ARG A 263 24.44 -3.77 -15.25
C ARG A 263 24.77 -4.73 -14.08
N THR A 264 23.90 -4.90 -13.06
CA THR A 264 24.35 -5.48 -11.76
C THR A 264 23.51 -6.62 -11.14
N GLY A 265 23.02 -7.59 -11.93
CA GLY A 265 22.80 -8.95 -11.40
C GLY A 265 21.35 -9.39 -11.11
N PRO A 266 21.11 -10.21 -10.06
CA PRO A 266 19.95 -11.11 -9.94
C PRO A 266 18.59 -10.44 -9.74
N THR A 267 18.54 -9.16 -9.36
CA THR A 267 17.30 -8.45 -8.96
C THR A 267 16.68 -7.61 -10.09
N GLN A 268 17.16 -7.75 -11.34
CA GLN A 268 16.61 -7.06 -12.50
C GLN A 268 15.14 -7.39 -12.76
N ASP A 269 14.75 -8.64 -12.51
CA ASP A 269 13.37 -9.09 -12.65
C ASP A 269 12.44 -8.38 -11.68
N PHE A 270 12.88 -8.17 -10.44
CA PHE A 270 12.12 -7.38 -9.46
C PHE A 270 11.92 -5.95 -9.95
N LEU A 271 12.97 -5.27 -10.41
CA LEU A 271 12.87 -3.88 -10.86
C LEU A 271 11.94 -3.73 -12.07
N ARG A 272 11.99 -4.66 -13.03
CA ARG A 272 11.04 -4.69 -14.16
C ARG A 272 9.60 -4.89 -13.68
N ARG A 273 9.39 -5.80 -12.73
CA ARG A 273 8.08 -6.05 -12.13
C ARG A 273 7.58 -4.86 -11.32
N LEU A 274 8.46 -4.14 -10.62
CA LEU A 274 8.11 -2.94 -9.87
C LEU A 274 7.55 -1.84 -10.77
N VAL A 275 8.18 -1.60 -11.93
CA VAL A 275 7.64 -0.66 -12.92
C VAL A 275 6.27 -1.13 -13.43
N ALA A 276 6.18 -2.41 -13.82
CA ALA A 276 4.92 -2.97 -14.33
C ALA A 276 3.79 -2.93 -13.29
N SER A 277 4.10 -3.21 -12.03
CA SER A 277 3.14 -3.19 -10.92
C SER A 277 2.70 -1.76 -10.57
N THR A 278 3.59 -0.78 -10.71
CA THR A 278 3.26 0.65 -10.59
C THR A 278 2.26 1.07 -11.66
N HIS A 279 2.51 0.74 -12.94
CA HIS A 279 1.56 0.98 -14.02
C HIS A 279 0.20 0.31 -13.76
N ALA A 280 0.22 -0.95 -13.31
CA ALA A 280 -1.02 -1.66 -13.03
C ALA A 280 -1.79 -1.09 -11.83
N ALA A 281 -1.12 -0.49 -10.85
CA ALA A 281 -1.75 0.24 -9.75
C ALA A 281 -2.38 1.57 -10.24
N ILE A 282 -1.75 2.27 -11.19
CA ILE A 282 -2.37 3.44 -11.84
C ILE A 282 -3.65 3.00 -12.57
N ASP A 283 -3.56 1.97 -13.41
CA ASP A 283 -4.70 1.40 -14.15
C ASP A 283 -5.83 0.99 -13.18
N PHE A 284 -5.49 0.42 -12.02
CA PHE A 284 -6.45 0.08 -10.97
C PHE A 284 -7.23 1.31 -10.49
N TYR A 285 -6.55 2.36 -10.04
CA TYR A 285 -7.22 3.55 -9.52
C TYR A 285 -8.00 4.33 -10.60
N ASP A 286 -7.48 4.39 -11.83
CA ASP A 286 -8.22 4.97 -12.97
C ASP A 286 -9.49 4.16 -13.30
N SER A 287 -9.43 2.83 -13.22
CA SER A 287 -10.61 1.96 -13.45
C SER A 287 -11.67 2.08 -12.36
N LEU A 288 -11.25 2.23 -11.09
CA LEU A 288 -12.16 2.50 -9.98
C LEU A 288 -12.89 3.83 -10.15
N ALA A 289 -12.19 4.87 -10.60
CA ALA A 289 -12.76 6.19 -10.85
C ALA A 289 -13.81 6.19 -11.97
N THR A 290 -13.65 5.32 -12.97
CA THR A 290 -14.49 5.32 -14.18
C THR A 290 -15.69 4.38 -14.08
N HIS A 291 -15.57 3.25 -13.40
CA HIS A 291 -16.60 2.21 -13.46
C HIS A 291 -17.06 1.66 -12.09
N GLY A 292 -16.47 2.12 -10.98
CA GLY A 292 -16.71 1.57 -9.64
C GLY A 292 -16.13 0.16 -9.43
N SER A 293 -16.05 -0.26 -8.17
CA SER A 293 -15.38 -1.49 -7.69
C SER A 293 -15.75 -2.79 -8.42
N GLY A 294 -17.01 -2.94 -8.87
CA GLY A 294 -17.49 -4.15 -9.54
C GLY A 294 -17.03 -4.33 -10.99
N SER A 295 -16.61 -3.25 -11.65
CA SER A 295 -16.24 -3.23 -13.08
C SER A 295 -14.73 -3.20 -13.30
N ALA A 296 -13.99 -2.51 -12.41
CA ALA A 296 -12.53 -2.47 -12.40
C ALA A 296 -11.88 -3.87 -12.46
N LEU A 297 -12.44 -4.83 -11.70
CA LEU A 297 -12.01 -6.23 -11.70
C LEU A 297 -12.14 -6.93 -13.07
N ARG A 298 -13.15 -6.57 -13.88
CA ARG A 298 -13.36 -7.17 -15.20
C ARG A 298 -12.39 -6.60 -16.23
N ASP A 299 -12.17 -5.29 -16.20
CA ASP A 299 -11.26 -4.60 -17.13
C ASP A 299 -9.79 -4.99 -16.86
N GLN A 300 -9.42 -5.20 -15.61
CA GLN A 300 -8.10 -5.72 -15.22
C GLN A 300 -7.86 -7.16 -15.68
N THR A 301 -8.89 -8.01 -15.59
CA THR A 301 -8.81 -9.40 -16.04
C THR A 301 -8.57 -9.47 -17.56
N TRP A 302 -9.04 -8.48 -18.30
CA TRP A 302 -8.80 -8.34 -19.74
C TRP A 302 -7.40 -7.77 -20.04
N MET A 303 -6.99 -6.67 -19.40
CA MET A 303 -5.67 -6.04 -19.64
C MET A 303 -4.48 -6.94 -19.26
N LEU A 304 -4.60 -7.73 -18.19
CA LEU A 304 -3.55 -8.66 -17.76
C LEU A 304 -3.49 -9.93 -18.62
N GLN A 305 -4.60 -10.32 -19.27
CA GLN A 305 -4.60 -11.42 -20.24
C GLN A 305 -3.95 -11.01 -21.57
N GLU A 306 -4.07 -9.75 -21.99
CA GLU A 306 -3.36 -9.23 -23.17
C GLU A 306 -1.86 -9.00 -22.91
N LYS A 307 -1.48 -8.45 -21.74
CA LYS A 307 -0.06 -8.16 -21.42
C LYS A 307 0.76 -9.39 -21.03
N ALA A 308 0.14 -10.53 -20.72
CA ALA A 308 0.80 -11.79 -20.38
C ALA A 308 0.82 -12.82 -21.52
N GLY A 309 0.32 -12.45 -22.71
CA GLY A 309 0.37 -13.23 -23.95
C GLY A 309 1.64 -12.98 -24.76
#